data_AF-B1X2W6-F1
#
_entry.id   AF-B1X2W6-F1
#
_cell.length_a   1.000
_cell.length_b   1.000
_cell.length_c   1.000
_cell.angle_alpha   90.00
_cell.angle_beta   90.00
_cell.angle_gamma   90.00
#
_symmetry.space_group_name_H-M   'P 1'
#
loop_
_entity.id
_entity.type
_entity.pdbx_description
1 polymer ?
#
loop_
_entity_poly.entity_id
_entity_poly.type
_entity_poly.pdbx_seq_one_letter_code
_entity_poly.pdbx_strand_id
1 'polypeptide(L)'
;MKQLNLFNNNSSSLTPKKENLIMDREALIKWKKRIFKYQESLKNTQPQQQTLFEMPKTSWHTVDDIKPFELPIHNCLFWRMPEPKSQFTDESNKGYLYFIIDNTLPILLYCGETRLTVNKRWSGVHDCKDYIRNYIQLHRIHKVDVGVVSAFWEHIPPDKKVLLEWERQLILKYRSPFNKENWKYWGQPFQKEWK
;
A
#
# COMPACT_ATOMS: atom_id res chain seq x y z
N MET A 1 -29.98 -15.80 58.89
CA MET A 1 -29.69 -15.59 57.45
C MET A 1 -28.37 -14.82 57.34
N LYS A 2 -27.34 -15.40 56.74
CA LYS A 2 -26.02 -14.74 56.55
C LYS A 2 -26.04 -14.02 55.20
N GLN A 3 -25.90 -12.70 55.22
CA GLN A 3 -25.78 -11.87 54.01
C GLN A 3 -24.32 -11.93 53.51
N LEU A 4 -24.15 -12.39 52.27
CA LEU A 4 -22.86 -12.42 51.58
C LEU A 4 -22.54 -11.02 51.05
N ASN A 5 -21.50 -10.38 51.58
CA ASN A 5 -20.93 -9.16 51.02
C ASN A 5 -20.20 -9.50 49.72
N LEU A 6 -20.81 -9.21 48.57
CA LEU A 6 -20.35 -9.64 47.24
C LEU A 6 -19.45 -8.61 46.52
N PHE A 7 -19.02 -7.53 47.18
CA PHE A 7 -18.18 -6.51 46.54
C PHE A 7 -16.93 -6.24 47.37
N ASN A 8 -15.93 -7.11 47.19
CA ASN A 8 -14.55 -6.78 47.52
C ASN A 8 -14.11 -5.68 46.56
N ASN A 9 -13.72 -4.54 47.11
CA ASN A 9 -13.04 -3.45 46.41
C ASN A 9 -11.67 -3.92 45.94
N ASN A 10 -11.64 -4.66 44.84
CA ASN A 10 -10.41 -4.81 44.06
C ASN A 10 -10.24 -3.52 43.28
N SER A 11 -9.33 -2.69 43.78
CA SER A 11 -8.74 -1.58 43.06
C SER A 11 -8.42 -2.02 41.64
N SER A 12 -9.23 -1.55 40.71
CA SER A 12 -9.00 -1.77 39.28
C SER A 12 -7.68 -1.07 38.97
N SER A 13 -6.61 -1.84 38.82
CA SER A 13 -5.37 -1.32 38.27
C SER A 13 -5.68 -0.88 36.85
N LEU A 14 -5.94 0.42 36.70
CA LEU A 14 -5.94 1.11 35.41
C LEU A 14 -4.52 0.92 34.86
N THR A 15 -4.34 -0.15 34.08
CA THR A 15 -3.19 -0.23 33.18
C THR A 15 -3.21 1.06 32.37
N PRO A 16 -2.11 1.84 32.36
CA PRO A 16 -2.08 3.07 31.59
C PRO A 16 -2.35 2.66 30.14
N LYS A 17 -3.51 3.11 29.63
CA LYS A 17 -3.93 2.91 28.25
C LYS A 17 -2.77 3.42 27.41
N LYS A 18 -2.06 2.50 26.76
CA LYS A 18 -0.94 2.80 25.87
C LYS A 18 -1.48 3.87 24.91
N GLU A 19 -1.01 5.10 25.04
CA GLU A 19 -1.43 6.19 24.18
C GLU A 19 -1.17 5.70 22.76
N ASN A 20 -2.24 5.47 22.00
CA ASN A 20 -2.12 5.33 20.56
C ASN A 20 -1.50 6.65 20.13
N LEU A 21 -0.20 6.63 19.81
CA LEU A 21 0.51 7.77 19.25
C LEU A 21 -0.17 8.10 17.92
N ILE A 22 -1.25 8.88 18.00
CA ILE A 22 -1.89 9.52 16.87
C ILE A 22 -0.82 10.47 16.37
N MET A 23 -0.24 10.11 15.22
CA MET A 23 0.77 10.93 14.55
C MET A 23 0.23 12.36 14.42
N ASP A 24 0.89 13.31 15.08
CA ASP A 24 0.53 14.72 14.99
C ASP A 24 0.81 15.28 13.57
N ARG A 25 0.41 16.53 13.34
CA ARG A 25 0.56 17.18 12.04
C ARG A 25 2.01 17.23 11.56
N GLU A 26 2.95 17.57 12.43
CA GLU A 26 4.35 17.71 12.06
C GLU A 26 5.00 16.35 11.79
N ALA A 27 4.68 15.36 12.62
CA ALA A 27 5.06 13.98 12.46
C ALA A 27 4.55 13.41 11.13
N LEU A 28 3.30 13.72 10.74
CA LEU A 28 2.72 13.31 9.45
C LEU A 28 3.48 13.91 8.27
N ILE A 29 3.73 15.21 8.29
CA ILE A 29 4.46 15.89 7.23
C ILE A 29 5.90 15.33 7.14
N LYS A 30 6.58 15.15 8.27
CA LYS A 30 7.94 14.60 8.33
C LYS A 30 7.97 13.16 7.82
N TRP A 31 6.99 12.34 8.19
CA TRP A 31 6.85 10.97 7.74
C TRP A 31 6.67 10.89 6.21
N LYS A 32 5.76 11.68 5.64
CA LYS A 32 5.57 11.77 4.18
C LYS A 32 6.84 12.20 3.46
N LYS A 33 7.49 13.27 3.93
CA LYS A 33 8.73 13.78 3.34
C LYS A 33 9.85 12.74 3.32
N ARG A 34 9.99 11.93 4.37
CA ARG A 34 10.98 10.84 4.42
C ARG A 34 10.74 9.79 3.33
N ILE A 35 9.49 9.38 3.13
CA ILE A 35 9.12 8.40 2.11
C ILE A 35 9.34 9.00 0.71
N PHE A 36 8.84 10.22 0.50
CA PHE A 36 9.02 10.94 -0.76
C PHE A 36 10.49 11.05 -1.16
N LYS A 37 11.35 11.52 -0.25
CA LYS A 37 12.79 11.65 -0.51
C LYS A 37 13.44 10.33 -0.93
N TYR A 38 13.04 9.23 -0.29
CA TYR A 38 13.54 7.90 -0.67
C TYR A 38 13.06 7.50 -2.06
N GLN A 39 11.75 7.60 -2.34
CA GLN A 39 11.19 7.20 -3.63
C GLN A 39 11.66 8.09 -4.78
N GLU A 40 11.90 9.38 -4.51
CA GLU A 40 12.48 10.31 -5.47
C GLU A 40 13.94 9.95 -5.79
N SER A 41 14.74 9.53 -4.80
CA SER A 41 16.13 9.11 -5.05
C SER A 41 16.25 7.90 -5.98
N LEU A 42 15.20 7.09 -6.10
CA LEU A 42 15.16 5.96 -7.04
C LEU A 42 15.19 6.43 -8.50
N LYS A 43 14.65 7.62 -8.80
CA LYS A 43 14.67 8.18 -10.17
C LYS A 43 16.09 8.56 -10.61
N ASN A 44 16.93 8.97 -9.65
CA ASN A 44 18.31 9.39 -9.90
C ASN A 44 19.30 8.22 -9.84
N THR A 45 18.86 7.06 -9.35
CA THR A 45 19.71 5.87 -9.28
C THR A 45 19.61 5.11 -10.60
N GLN A 46 20.41 5.52 -11.60
CA GLN A 46 20.66 4.66 -12.75
C GLN A 46 21.49 3.45 -12.30
N PRO A 47 21.12 2.21 -12.62
CA PRO A 47 22.04 1.09 -12.46
C PRO A 47 23.05 1.09 -13.62
N GLN A 48 24.28 1.51 -13.34
CA GLN A 48 25.43 1.05 -14.15
C GLN A 48 25.98 -0.22 -13.50
N GLN A 49 25.42 -1.36 -13.88
CA GLN A 49 26.15 -2.63 -13.78
C GLN A 49 25.94 -3.40 -15.08
N GLN A 50 26.89 -3.26 -15.99
CA GLN A 50 27.02 -4.16 -17.13
C GLN A 50 27.56 -5.49 -16.58
N THR A 51 26.70 -6.49 -16.44
CA THR A 51 27.14 -7.87 -16.21
C THR A 51 27.65 -8.46 -17.52
N LEU A 52 28.92 -8.85 -17.55
CA LEU A 52 29.61 -9.46 -18.71
C LEU A 52 29.00 -10.82 -19.15
N PHE A 53 28.13 -11.40 -18.33
CA PHE A 53 27.31 -12.54 -18.66
C PHE A 53 25.87 -12.05 -18.82
N GLU A 54 25.46 -11.80 -20.06
CA GLU A 54 24.05 -11.60 -20.38
C GLU A 54 23.32 -12.91 -20.08
N MET A 55 22.59 -12.94 -18.96
CA MET A 55 21.52 -13.93 -18.82
C MET A 55 20.58 -13.77 -20.02
N PRO A 56 20.07 -14.86 -20.61
CA PRO A 56 19.14 -14.76 -21.72
C PRO A 56 18.01 -13.83 -21.30
N LYS A 57 17.85 -12.72 -22.03
CA LYS A 57 16.74 -11.78 -21.81
C LYS A 57 15.47 -12.61 -21.89
N THR A 58 14.85 -12.86 -20.74
CA THR A 58 13.46 -13.31 -20.73
C THR A 58 12.69 -12.29 -21.54
N SER A 59 11.89 -12.72 -22.52
CA SER A 59 11.06 -11.85 -23.37
C SER A 59 9.97 -11.09 -22.59
N TRP A 60 10.07 -11.03 -21.26
CA TRP A 60 9.07 -10.57 -20.32
C TRP A 60 9.55 -9.28 -19.64
N HIS A 61 8.59 -8.44 -19.25
CA HIS A 61 8.87 -7.20 -18.56
C HIS A 61 9.70 -7.40 -17.30
N THR A 62 10.60 -6.46 -17.07
CA THR A 62 11.32 -6.28 -15.82
C THR A 62 10.59 -5.29 -14.92
N VAL A 63 10.95 -5.26 -13.65
CA VAL A 63 10.37 -4.31 -12.68
C VAL A 63 10.75 -2.85 -12.98
N ASP A 64 11.78 -2.64 -13.80
CA ASP A 64 12.16 -1.32 -14.28
C ASP A 64 11.22 -0.79 -15.37
N ASP A 65 10.53 -1.68 -16.09
CA ASP A 65 9.52 -1.31 -17.09
C ASP A 65 8.20 -0.85 -16.45
N ILE A 66 7.95 -1.28 -15.21
CA ILE A 66 6.70 -0.98 -14.48
C ILE A 66 6.88 0.32 -13.72
N LYS A 67 6.23 1.38 -14.21
CA LYS A 67 6.34 2.74 -13.67
C LYS A 67 5.01 3.24 -13.09
N PRO A 68 4.73 3.01 -11.78
CA PRO A 68 3.42 3.30 -11.19
C PRO A 68 2.93 4.73 -11.36
N PHE A 69 3.85 5.71 -11.37
CA PHE A 69 3.53 7.13 -11.50
C PHE A 69 3.25 7.60 -12.93
N GLU A 70 3.51 6.77 -13.95
CA GLU A 70 3.22 7.07 -15.37
C GLU A 70 1.92 6.39 -15.84
N LEU A 71 1.31 5.56 -15.00
CA LEU A 71 0.07 4.83 -15.33
C LEU A 71 -1.16 5.75 -15.26
N PRO A 72 -2.24 5.41 -16.00
CA PRO A 72 -3.53 6.07 -15.86
C PRO A 72 -4.03 6.06 -14.41
N ILE A 73 -4.46 7.24 -13.95
CA ILE A 73 -4.94 7.44 -12.59
C ILE A 73 -6.43 7.14 -12.51
N HIS A 74 -6.83 6.44 -11.46
CA HIS A 74 -8.20 6.06 -11.15
C HIS A 74 -8.58 6.52 -9.74
N ASN A 75 -9.89 6.61 -9.48
CA ASN A 75 -10.43 6.96 -8.17
C ASN A 75 -9.94 5.97 -7.09
N CYS A 76 -9.63 6.44 -5.88
CA CYS A 76 -9.21 5.56 -4.79
C CYS A 76 -10.31 4.64 -4.24
N LEU A 77 -11.56 4.79 -4.68
CA LEU A 77 -12.71 3.93 -4.40
C LEU A 77 -13.15 3.13 -5.65
N PHE A 78 -12.23 2.86 -6.58
CA PHE A 78 -12.50 2.18 -7.86
C PHE A 78 -13.36 0.90 -7.73
N TRP A 79 -13.25 0.15 -6.64
CA TRP A 79 -14.03 -1.08 -6.40
C TRP A 79 -15.53 -0.82 -6.18
N ARG A 80 -15.95 0.43 -6.04
CA ARG A 80 -17.36 0.85 -6.00
C ARG A 80 -17.89 1.26 -7.37
N MET A 81 -17.01 1.35 -8.38
CA MET A 81 -17.36 1.73 -9.74
C MET A 81 -17.58 0.47 -10.60
N PRO A 82 -18.26 0.59 -11.75
CA PRO A 82 -18.34 -0.50 -12.71
C PRO A 82 -16.96 -1.03 -13.08
N GLU A 83 -16.88 -2.33 -13.30
CA GLU A 83 -15.65 -3.00 -13.70
C GLU A 83 -15.18 -2.48 -15.07
N PRO A 84 -13.93 -2.02 -15.22
CA PRO A 84 -13.41 -1.63 -16.52
C PRO A 84 -13.38 -2.84 -17.45
N LYS A 85 -13.69 -2.62 -18.72
CA LYS A 85 -13.59 -3.66 -19.75
C LYS A 85 -12.13 -4.08 -19.91
N SER A 86 -11.90 -5.39 -19.90
CA SER A 86 -10.58 -5.97 -20.19
C SER A 86 -10.10 -5.54 -21.57
N GLN A 87 -8.82 -5.24 -21.69
CA GLN A 87 -8.19 -4.98 -23.00
C GLN A 87 -7.80 -6.28 -23.71
N PHE A 88 -7.71 -7.39 -22.99
CA PHE A 88 -7.31 -8.69 -23.53
C PHE A 88 -8.52 -9.56 -23.86
N THR A 89 -8.44 -10.26 -25.00
CA THR A 89 -9.44 -11.23 -25.46
C THR A 89 -9.34 -12.58 -24.73
N ASP A 90 -8.14 -12.97 -24.29
CA ASP A 90 -7.90 -14.14 -23.44
C ASP A 90 -7.64 -13.68 -22.00
N GLU A 91 -8.56 -14.02 -21.08
CA GLU A 91 -8.48 -13.65 -19.67
C GLU A 91 -7.97 -14.79 -18.77
N SER A 92 -7.68 -15.97 -19.32
CA SER A 92 -7.39 -17.19 -18.54
C SER A 92 -6.19 -17.04 -17.59
N ASN A 93 -5.21 -16.23 -17.97
CA ASN A 93 -4.00 -15.94 -17.20
C ASN A 93 -3.79 -14.47 -16.87
N LYS A 94 -4.87 -13.69 -16.83
CA LYS A 94 -4.80 -12.28 -16.50
C LYS A 94 -4.22 -12.04 -15.10
N GLY A 95 -3.34 -11.05 -14.99
CA GLY A 95 -2.77 -10.56 -13.75
C GLY A 95 -2.82 -9.04 -13.70
N TYR A 96 -3.05 -8.50 -12.52
CA TYR A 96 -2.99 -7.07 -12.27
C TYR A 96 -1.98 -6.80 -11.17
N LEU A 97 -1.17 -5.77 -11.39
CA LEU A 97 -0.52 -5.04 -10.33
C LEU A 97 -1.31 -3.76 -10.09
N TYR A 98 -1.61 -3.47 -8.82
CA TYR A 98 -2.34 -2.27 -8.45
C TYR A 98 -1.54 -1.46 -7.44
N PHE A 99 -1.64 -0.15 -7.61
CA PHE A 99 -0.85 0.84 -6.90
C PHE A 99 -1.79 1.83 -6.24
N ILE A 100 -1.49 2.19 -5.00
CA ILE A 100 -2.17 3.27 -4.29
C ILE A 100 -1.16 4.39 -4.10
N ILE A 101 -1.50 5.57 -4.58
CA ILE A 101 -0.58 6.72 -4.65
C ILE A 101 -1.24 7.89 -3.95
N ASP A 102 -0.50 8.64 -3.13
CA ASP A 102 -0.89 10.00 -2.79
C ASP A 102 -0.34 10.94 -3.86
N ASN A 103 -1.21 11.61 -4.61
CA ASN A 103 -0.81 12.45 -5.73
C ASN A 103 -0.45 13.88 -5.32
N THR A 104 -0.79 14.33 -4.10
CA THR A 104 -0.42 15.69 -3.64
C THR A 104 1.07 15.80 -3.34
N LEU A 105 1.65 14.71 -2.84
CA LEU A 105 3.08 14.49 -2.75
C LEU A 105 3.34 13.09 -3.30
N PRO A 106 3.79 12.93 -4.56
CA PRO A 106 3.71 11.69 -5.32
C PRO A 106 4.50 10.57 -4.66
N ILE A 107 3.80 9.84 -3.80
CA ILE A 107 4.30 8.75 -2.97
C ILE A 107 3.47 7.51 -3.27
N LEU A 108 4.15 6.42 -3.60
CA LEU A 108 3.54 5.10 -3.66
C LEU A 108 3.30 4.58 -2.23
N LEU A 109 2.04 4.55 -1.82
CA LEU A 109 1.60 4.11 -0.49
C LEU A 109 1.49 2.58 -0.38
N TYR A 110 1.02 1.91 -1.43
CA TYR A 110 0.82 0.46 -1.46
C TYR A 110 1.01 -0.11 -2.87
N CYS A 111 1.51 -1.34 -2.93
CA CYS A 111 1.59 -2.17 -4.14
C CYS A 111 1.01 -3.55 -3.80
N GLY A 112 0.21 -4.12 -4.70
CA GLY A 112 -0.26 -5.49 -4.57
C GLY A 112 -0.55 -6.16 -5.92
N GLU A 113 -0.69 -7.49 -5.91
CA GLU A 113 -1.12 -8.28 -7.07
C GLU A 113 -2.53 -8.88 -6.94
N THR A 114 -3.17 -9.13 -8.09
CA THR A 114 -4.28 -10.07 -8.13
C THR A 114 -4.43 -10.75 -9.50
N ARG A 115 -4.83 -12.03 -9.49
CA ARG A 115 -5.36 -12.76 -10.67
C ARG A 115 -6.86 -12.58 -10.89
N LEU A 116 -7.55 -11.97 -9.94
CA LEU A 116 -8.91 -11.49 -10.16
C LEU A 116 -8.82 -10.10 -10.77
N THR A 117 -9.94 -9.55 -11.20
CA THR A 117 -10.01 -8.12 -11.42
C THR A 117 -9.76 -7.36 -10.12
N VAL A 118 -9.19 -6.16 -10.22
CA VAL A 118 -8.92 -5.31 -9.06
C VAL A 118 -10.21 -5.01 -8.27
N ASN A 119 -11.35 -4.84 -8.95
CA ASN A 119 -12.66 -4.64 -8.32
C ASN A 119 -13.07 -5.87 -7.49
N LYS A 120 -12.94 -7.09 -8.04
CA LYS A 120 -13.25 -8.33 -7.32
C LYS A 120 -12.31 -8.55 -6.14
N ARG A 121 -11.01 -8.25 -6.30
CA ARG A 121 -10.04 -8.34 -5.20
C ARG A 121 -10.40 -7.41 -4.04
N TRP A 122 -10.91 -6.22 -4.38
CA TRP A 122 -11.29 -5.19 -3.42
C TRP A 122 -12.79 -5.16 -3.10
N SER A 123 -13.61 -6.15 -3.47
CA SER A 123 -15.02 -6.17 -3.08
C SER A 123 -15.20 -6.63 -1.63
N GLY A 124 -14.34 -7.53 -1.15
CA GLY A 124 -14.34 -8.07 0.22
C GLY A 124 -13.49 -7.28 1.24
N VAL A 125 -13.09 -7.96 2.31
CA VAL A 125 -12.18 -7.42 3.34
C VAL A 125 -10.77 -7.29 2.76
N HIS A 126 -10.21 -6.09 2.83
CA HIS A 126 -8.87 -5.81 2.34
C HIS A 126 -8.20 -4.78 3.24
N ASP A 127 -7.20 -5.19 4.01
CA ASP A 127 -6.52 -4.37 5.04
C ASP A 127 -6.05 -3.00 4.51
N CYS A 128 -5.62 -2.92 3.24
CA CYS A 128 -5.20 -1.65 2.65
C CYS A 128 -6.32 -0.60 2.59
N LYS A 129 -7.60 -0.99 2.57
CA LYS A 129 -8.73 -0.04 2.65
C LYS A 129 -8.70 0.73 3.96
N ASP A 130 -8.41 0.05 5.06
CA ASP A 130 -8.36 0.67 6.39
C ASP A 130 -7.17 1.63 6.48
N TYR A 131 -6.01 1.22 5.95
CA TYR A 131 -4.84 2.11 5.86
C TYR A 131 -5.13 3.37 5.05
N ILE A 132 -5.76 3.26 3.87
CA ILE A 132 -6.16 4.41 3.06
C ILE A 132 -7.14 5.30 3.81
N ARG A 133 -8.17 4.72 4.43
CA ARG A 133 -9.19 5.46 5.18
C ARG A 133 -8.56 6.27 6.31
N ASN A 134 -7.72 5.63 7.10
CA ASN A 134 -7.07 6.23 8.25
C ASN A 134 -6.04 7.28 7.83
N TYR A 135 -5.32 7.04 6.73
CA TYR A 135 -4.42 8.02 6.11
C TYR A 135 -5.16 9.29 5.70
N ILE A 136 -6.27 9.17 4.95
CA ILE A 136 -7.08 10.31 4.53
C ILE A 136 -7.71 11.01 5.75
N GLN A 137 -8.20 10.26 6.72
CA GLN A 137 -8.80 10.81 7.94
C GLN A 137 -7.80 11.66 8.71
N LEU A 138 -6.57 11.17 8.90
CA LEU A 138 -5.52 11.90 9.60
C LEU A 138 -5.15 13.21 8.89
N HIS A 139 -5.07 13.20 7.56
CA HIS A 139 -4.85 14.40 6.75
C HIS A 139 -5.95 15.45 6.95
N ARG A 140 -7.22 15.01 6.95
CA ARG A 140 -8.36 15.88 7.15
C ARG A 140 -8.38 16.51 8.55
N ILE A 141 -8.08 15.73 9.59
CA ILE A 141 -7.98 16.21 10.97
C ILE A 141 -6.93 17.33 11.08
N HIS A 142 -5.76 17.13 10.47
CA HIS A 142 -4.64 18.07 10.54
C HIS A 142 -4.65 19.15 9.45
N LYS A 143 -5.70 19.21 8.62
CA LYS A 143 -5.85 20.13 7.48
C LYS A 143 -4.61 20.11 6.57
N VAL A 144 -4.15 18.92 6.22
CA VAL A 144 -3.05 18.67 5.27
C VAL A 144 -3.64 18.12 3.99
N ASP A 145 -3.19 18.62 2.84
CA ASP A 145 -3.68 18.16 1.54
C ASP A 145 -3.36 16.69 1.29
N VAL A 146 -4.35 15.98 0.75
CA VAL A 146 -4.28 14.56 0.43
C VAL A 146 -5.06 14.26 -0.84
N GLY A 147 -4.45 13.49 -1.73
CA GLY A 147 -5.01 13.11 -3.01
C GLY A 147 -4.75 11.64 -3.30
N VAL A 148 -5.35 10.75 -2.51
CA VAL A 148 -5.17 9.31 -2.74
C VAL A 148 -5.89 8.90 -4.01
N VAL A 149 -5.15 8.22 -4.87
CA VAL A 149 -5.60 7.67 -6.15
C VAL A 149 -5.12 6.23 -6.31
N SER A 150 -5.64 5.54 -7.31
CA SER A 150 -5.19 4.21 -7.69
C SER A 150 -4.64 4.20 -9.12
N ALA A 151 -3.76 3.26 -9.42
CA ALA A 151 -3.26 2.99 -10.77
C ALA A 151 -3.13 1.49 -10.98
N PHE A 152 -3.32 1.04 -12.22
CA PHE A 152 -3.35 -0.38 -12.56
C PHE A 152 -2.41 -0.68 -13.72
N TRP A 153 -1.63 -1.74 -13.57
CA TRP A 153 -0.88 -2.33 -14.65
C TRP A 153 -1.46 -3.72 -14.93
N GLU A 154 -2.12 -3.84 -16.07
CA GLU A 154 -2.83 -5.03 -16.52
C GLU A 154 -1.95 -5.82 -17.49
N HIS A 155 -1.76 -7.12 -17.25
CA HIS A 155 -0.95 -7.95 -18.13
C HIS A 155 -1.34 -9.43 -18.07
N ILE A 156 -0.72 -10.25 -18.92
CA ILE A 156 -0.86 -11.71 -18.95
C ILE A 156 0.50 -12.30 -18.56
N PRO A 157 0.79 -12.47 -17.26
CA PRO A 157 2.02 -13.12 -16.84
C PRO A 157 2.05 -14.59 -17.30
N PRO A 158 3.24 -15.15 -17.61
CA PRO A 158 3.38 -16.56 -18.00
C PRO A 158 2.83 -17.52 -16.94
N ASP A 159 3.04 -17.19 -15.67
CA ASP A 159 2.48 -17.89 -14.54
C ASP A 159 2.27 -16.95 -13.33
N LYS A 160 1.66 -17.47 -12.27
CA LYS A 160 1.44 -16.72 -11.03
C LYS A 160 2.75 -16.34 -10.31
N LYS A 161 3.81 -17.14 -10.44
CA LYS A 161 5.09 -16.90 -9.75
C LYS A 161 5.74 -15.63 -10.28
N VAL A 162 5.68 -15.39 -11.59
CA VAL A 162 6.20 -14.16 -12.21
C VAL A 162 5.48 -12.93 -11.66
N LEU A 163 4.14 -12.98 -11.55
CA LEU A 163 3.35 -11.87 -11.01
C LEU A 163 3.70 -11.56 -9.54
N LEU A 164 3.81 -12.60 -8.71
CA LEU A 164 4.22 -12.46 -7.30
C LEU A 164 5.65 -11.93 -7.17
N GLU A 165 6.55 -12.33 -8.07
CA GLU A 165 7.93 -11.86 -8.05
C GLU A 165 8.03 -10.38 -8.45
N TRP A 166 7.26 -9.93 -9.45
CA TRP A 166 7.15 -8.51 -9.78
C TRP A 166 6.60 -7.70 -8.60
N GLU A 167 5.53 -8.16 -7.96
CA GLU A 167 4.97 -7.53 -6.75
C GLU A 167 6.03 -7.40 -5.65
N ARG A 168 6.71 -8.50 -5.31
CA ARG A 168 7.75 -8.54 -4.28
C ARG A 168 8.87 -7.54 -4.57
N GLN A 169 9.38 -7.55 -5.80
CA GLN A 169 10.45 -6.65 -6.21
C GLN A 169 10.00 -5.18 -6.19
N LEU A 170 8.77 -4.87 -6.62
CA LEU A 170 8.20 -3.52 -6.54
C LEU A 170 8.04 -3.04 -5.09
N ILE A 171 7.56 -3.89 -4.19
CA ILE A 171 7.44 -3.61 -2.76
C ILE A 171 8.81 -3.26 -2.16
N LEU A 172 9.85 -4.01 -2.52
CA LEU A 172 11.22 -3.78 -2.03
C LEU A 172 11.87 -2.54 -2.66
N LYS A 173 11.66 -2.31 -3.96
CA LYS A 173 12.19 -1.16 -4.71
C LYS A 173 11.63 0.16 -4.20
N TYR A 174 10.30 0.28 -4.16
CA TYR A 174 9.65 1.54 -3.76
C TYR A 174 9.49 1.71 -2.26
N ARG A 175 9.70 0.64 -1.48
CA ARG A 175 9.44 0.59 -0.04
C ARG A 175 8.10 1.20 0.33
N SER A 176 7.02 0.79 -0.33
CA SER A 176 5.68 1.30 -0.05
C SER A 176 5.30 1.12 1.43
N PRO A 177 4.85 2.18 2.13
CA PRO A 177 4.67 2.18 3.58
C PRO A 177 3.53 1.30 4.11
N PHE A 178 2.52 1.00 3.30
CA PHE A 178 1.40 0.17 3.72
C PHE A 178 1.65 -1.33 3.49
N ASN A 179 2.72 -1.69 2.80
CA ASN A 179 3.20 -3.06 2.71
C ASN A 179 3.98 -3.43 3.98
N LYS A 180 3.60 -4.55 4.62
CA LYS A 180 4.10 -4.95 5.94
C LYS A 180 5.61 -5.15 5.97
N GLU A 181 6.15 -5.59 4.83
CA GLU A 181 7.57 -5.80 4.55
C GLU A 181 8.42 -4.55 4.81
N ASN A 182 7.81 -3.36 4.69
CA ASN A 182 8.51 -2.08 4.78
C ASN A 182 8.28 -1.34 6.11
N TRP A 183 7.52 -1.91 7.05
CA TRP A 183 7.24 -1.27 8.35
C TRP A 183 8.50 -1.01 9.17
N LYS A 184 9.56 -1.79 8.99
CA LYS A 184 10.87 -1.53 9.62
C LYS A 184 11.49 -0.18 9.23
N TYR A 185 11.13 0.38 8.08
CA TYR A 185 11.64 1.67 7.60
C TYR A 185 10.73 2.85 8.01
N TRP A 186 9.42 2.63 8.00
CA TRP A 186 8.41 3.70 8.09
C TRP A 186 7.54 3.66 9.34
N GLY A 187 7.64 2.60 10.14
CA GLY A 187 6.73 2.30 11.23
C GLY A 187 5.37 1.82 10.74
N GLN A 188 4.43 1.66 11.68
CA GLN A 188 3.03 1.29 11.41
C GLN A 188 2.10 2.41 11.92
N PRO A 189 2.03 3.57 11.23
CA PRO A 189 1.29 4.73 11.72
C PRO A 189 -0.24 4.57 11.66
N PHE A 190 -0.74 3.63 10.86
CA PHE A 190 -2.18 3.36 10.71
C PHE A 190 -2.43 1.92 11.15
N GLN A 191 -3.29 1.71 12.15
CA GLN A 191 -3.75 0.37 12.56
C GLN A 191 -5.13 0.08 11.97
N LYS A 192 -5.61 -1.17 12.04
CA LYS A 192 -6.97 -1.54 11.59
C LYS A 192 -8.07 -0.82 12.36
N GLU A 193 -7.87 -0.61 13.66
CA GLU A 193 -8.78 0.15 14.52
C GLU A 193 -8.20 1.53 14.81
N TRP A 194 -8.69 2.54 14.10
CA TRP A 194 -8.47 3.93 14.49
C TRP A 194 -9.56 4.30 15.49
N LYS A 195 -9.23 4.26 16.78
CA LYS A 195 -10.14 4.69 17.86
C LYS A 195 -10.05 6.20 18.06
#